data_AF-A0A9J7MJ05-F1
#
_entry.id   AF-A0A9J7MJ05-F1
#
_cell.length_a   1.000
_cell.length_b   1.000
_cell.length_c   1.000
_cell.angle_alpha   90.00
_cell.angle_beta   90.00
_cell.angle_gamma   90.00
#
_symmetry.space_group_name_H-M   'P 1'
#
loop_
_entity.id
_entity.type
_entity.pdbx_description
1 polymer ?
#
loop_
_entity_poly.entity_id
_entity_poly.type
_entity_poly.pdbx_seq_one_letter_code
_entity_poly.pdbx_strand_id
1 'polypeptide(L)'
;MTLIARQMQSTLTDAMPEEPRIRGTCQDMCPELEQTARQRQKRLHRFEMLEGTEHNRLPSADPVRCVKEYSRPAAGKDVIPPAELRPPQVLMGTVDYLINRILPRDDVHFTEVYNFISDRLRAVRQDMVVQRVKGHTCVAILEKAVRFHVYAAYRLCESSVQQFDPHLNNQQLENCLTWLLREYKDDSTGVVYGNRACMEALYLMHCLGSHDALQHGLSLPKSIRECQVVQVALRLHMAQLRGDFVQVFRLVQQLPYIHSCAVHRHLALERSRTLLVMNSAYSSKVCRYPISHLQCLLGFDDEAETAEFCRQHGLKAVDSYVAFKKADFSFPEKAKPKFSQCLVDDKLQECTLPDIIHGKTDVLCDSNSLHPPSATDKHLDSEVYCTEGGQLEPLTGAMQTLSLTSEAKPGGCPTVNAYQDSGQPTEEQILKENQVHALATKEHRHPSGTLSTACESGSSPASSGKEKDMKESVGRPWSRGRGRGGVWRGGRWRGRGRGRGRGADLGV
;
A
#
# COMPACT_ATOMS: atom_id res chain seq x y z
N MET A 1 50.87 13.35 30.96
CA MET A 1 50.10 14.61 30.93
C MET A 1 48.67 14.26 30.54
N THR A 2 47.96 13.45 31.32
CA THR A 2 47.51 13.72 32.69
C THR A 2 46.44 14.84 32.68
N LEU A 3 45.30 14.53 33.32
CA LEU A 3 44.47 15.51 34.05
C LEU A 3 43.50 16.45 33.31
N ILE A 4 43.12 16.22 32.05
CA ILE A 4 41.99 16.99 31.43
C ILE A 4 40.82 16.11 30.98
N ALA A 5 41.06 14.89 30.51
CA ALA A 5 39.96 14.01 30.05
C ALA A 5 39.17 13.33 31.19
N ARG A 6 39.65 13.38 32.45
CA ARG A 6 38.95 12.80 33.62
C ARG A 6 38.16 13.82 34.45
N GLN A 7 38.33 15.12 34.19
CA GLN A 7 37.70 16.18 35.00
C GLN A 7 36.41 16.74 34.37
N MET A 8 35.96 16.25 33.21
CA MET A 8 34.67 16.61 32.60
C MET A 8 33.66 15.45 32.61
N GLN A 9 33.90 14.41 33.43
CA GLN A 9 33.05 13.22 33.55
C GLN A 9 32.54 12.98 34.98
N SER A 10 32.65 13.97 35.89
CA SER A 10 32.14 13.86 37.26
C SER A 10 31.02 14.83 37.63
N THR A 11 30.40 15.50 36.66
CA THR A 11 29.20 16.31 36.89
C THR A 11 28.26 16.10 35.72
N LEU A 12 27.02 15.67 35.97
CA LEU A 12 25.96 15.25 35.03
C LEU A 12 25.70 13.73 34.95
N THR A 13 25.88 12.98 36.03
CA THR A 13 24.91 11.90 36.36
C THR A 13 23.90 12.48 37.34
N ASP A 14 23.20 13.52 36.92
CA ASP A 14 21.91 13.84 37.51
C ASP A 14 20.91 13.06 36.66
N ALA A 15 20.38 11.98 37.25
CA ALA A 15 19.33 11.19 36.62
C ALA A 15 18.15 12.14 36.40
N MET A 16 17.98 12.61 35.15
CA MET A 16 16.80 13.37 34.79
C MET A 16 15.58 12.54 35.21
N PRO A 17 14.66 13.10 36.01
CA PRO A 17 13.46 12.38 36.39
C PRO A 17 12.75 11.94 35.11
N GLU A 18 12.50 10.63 34.98
CA GLU A 18 11.65 10.07 33.93
C GLU A 18 10.37 10.91 33.86
N GLU A 19 10.21 11.70 32.78
CA GLU A 19 9.00 12.50 32.60
C GLU A 19 7.77 11.58 32.75
N PRO A 20 6.77 11.95 33.55
CA PRO A 20 5.62 11.11 33.78
C PRO A 20 4.95 10.79 32.46
N ARG A 21 4.90 9.49 32.12
CA ARG A 21 4.28 8.99 30.91
C ARG A 21 2.82 9.44 30.86
N ILE A 22 2.50 10.32 29.91
CA ILE A 22 1.13 10.78 29.67
C ILE A 22 0.26 9.56 29.37
N ARG A 23 -0.86 9.44 30.07
CA ARG A 23 -1.86 8.40 29.85
C ARG A 23 -3.17 9.04 29.43
N GLY A 24 -3.69 8.61 28.29
CA GLY A 24 -4.99 9.04 27.81
C GLY A 24 -6.13 8.53 28.69
N THR A 25 -7.18 9.33 28.80
CA THR A 25 -8.38 9.02 29.59
C THR A 25 -9.65 8.89 28.75
N CYS A 26 -9.59 9.20 27.44
CA CYS A 26 -10.72 9.03 26.53
C CYS A 26 -11.08 7.55 26.37
N GLN A 27 -12.25 7.12 26.85
CA GLN A 27 -12.69 5.72 26.74
C GLN A 27 -13.38 5.39 25.40
N ASP A 28 -13.66 6.40 24.59
CA ASP A 28 -14.32 6.26 23.30
C ASP A 28 -13.32 6.26 22.13
N MET A 29 -13.76 5.80 20.95
CA MET A 29 -12.93 5.85 19.74
C MET A 29 -12.65 7.29 19.25
N CYS A 30 -13.39 8.27 19.74
CA CYS A 30 -13.26 9.70 19.46
C CYS A 30 -13.60 10.53 20.71
N PRO A 31 -12.78 11.51 21.13
CA PRO A 31 -13.12 12.41 22.22
C PRO A 31 -14.43 13.18 21.97
N GLU A 32 -15.29 13.33 22.99
CA GLU A 32 -16.60 13.98 22.89
C GLU A 32 -16.53 15.42 22.34
N LEU A 33 -15.50 16.17 22.76
CA LEU A 33 -15.25 17.53 22.28
C LEU A 33 -15.00 17.55 20.76
N GLU A 34 -14.23 16.58 20.25
CA GLU A 34 -13.97 16.46 18.83
C GLU A 34 -15.23 16.08 18.07
N GLN A 35 -16.02 15.11 18.57
CA GLN A 35 -17.29 14.72 17.96
C GLN A 35 -18.23 15.91 17.80
N THR A 36 -18.41 16.68 18.88
CA THR A 36 -19.25 17.88 18.89
C THR A 36 -18.73 18.96 17.94
N ALA A 37 -17.41 19.17 17.91
CA ALA A 37 -16.79 20.13 17.01
C ALA A 37 -16.99 19.73 15.54
N ARG A 38 -16.75 18.46 15.19
CA ARG A 38 -16.91 17.95 13.82
C ARG A 38 -18.36 17.96 13.37
N GLN A 39 -19.31 17.70 14.26
CA GLN A 39 -20.74 17.88 13.99
C GLN A 39 -21.06 19.34 13.65
N ARG A 40 -20.67 20.29 14.52
CA ARG A 40 -20.92 21.73 14.30
C ARG A 40 -20.28 22.25 13.01
N GLN A 41 -19.11 21.75 12.67
CA GLN A 41 -18.35 22.12 11.46
C GLN A 41 -18.77 21.36 10.20
N LYS A 42 -19.74 20.43 10.29
CA LYS A 42 -20.18 19.57 9.17
C LYS A 42 -19.05 18.74 8.55
N ARG A 43 -18.15 18.24 9.40
CA ARG A 43 -16.96 17.44 9.04
C ARG A 43 -17.10 15.96 9.42
N LEU A 44 -18.28 15.49 9.80
CA LEU A 44 -18.51 14.07 10.07
C LEU A 44 -18.38 13.28 8.78
N HIS A 45 -17.64 12.17 8.82
CA HIS A 45 -17.65 11.20 7.74
C HIS A 45 -18.97 10.43 7.79
N ARG A 46 -19.46 9.92 6.65
CA ARG A 46 -20.70 9.11 6.62
C ARG A 46 -20.66 7.86 7.49
N PHE A 47 -19.47 7.36 7.77
CA PHE A 47 -19.27 6.21 8.64
C PHE A 47 -19.43 6.53 10.12
N GLU A 48 -19.50 7.81 10.46
CA GLU A 48 -19.55 8.36 11.82
C GLU A 48 -20.91 9.03 12.10
N MET A 49 -21.80 9.10 11.11
CA MET A 49 -23.12 9.69 11.26
C MET A 49 -24.09 8.69 11.88
N LEU A 50 -25.00 9.21 12.71
CA LEU A 50 -26.16 8.48 13.21
C LEU A 50 -27.12 8.18 12.06
N GLU A 51 -27.53 6.93 11.97
CA GLU A 51 -28.41 6.45 10.91
C GLU A 51 -29.74 7.22 10.89
N GLY A 52 -30.17 7.66 9.70
CA GLY A 52 -31.37 8.46 9.51
C GLY A 52 -31.16 9.97 9.66
N THR A 53 -29.95 10.42 10.02
CA THR A 53 -29.62 11.85 10.13
C THR A 53 -28.79 12.40 8.97
N GLU A 54 -28.44 11.57 7.99
CA GLU A 54 -27.53 11.89 6.89
C GLU A 54 -28.05 13.04 6.02
N HIS A 55 -29.38 13.15 5.89
CA HIS A 55 -30.05 14.18 5.11
C HIS A 55 -30.46 15.42 5.94
N ASN A 56 -30.17 15.43 7.24
CA ASN A 56 -30.44 16.60 8.07
C ASN A 56 -29.50 17.74 7.70
N ARG A 57 -29.94 18.99 7.90
CA ARG A 57 -29.10 20.19 7.73
C ARG A 57 -27.80 20.11 8.55
N LEU A 58 -27.86 19.41 9.68
CA LEU A 58 -26.77 19.09 10.56
C LEU A 58 -26.89 17.60 10.94
N PRO A 59 -26.18 16.69 10.27
CA PRO A 59 -26.14 15.28 10.64
C PRO A 59 -25.61 15.10 12.06
N SER A 60 -26.15 14.13 12.77
CA SER A 60 -25.72 13.84 14.15
C SER A 60 -24.54 12.88 14.14
N ALA A 61 -23.57 13.13 15.01
CA ALA A 61 -22.51 12.18 15.32
C ALA A 61 -23.11 10.95 16.01
N ASP A 62 -22.68 9.76 15.62
CA ASP A 62 -22.94 8.53 16.36
C ASP A 62 -21.74 8.25 17.29
N PRO A 63 -21.92 8.37 18.63
CA PRO A 63 -20.82 8.21 19.58
C PRO A 63 -20.10 6.86 19.49
N VAL A 64 -20.79 5.79 19.07
CA VAL A 64 -20.19 4.45 18.95
C VAL A 64 -19.54 4.21 17.58
N ARG A 65 -19.66 5.15 16.64
CA ARG A 65 -19.06 5.05 15.29
C ARG A 65 -18.03 6.13 14.99
N CYS A 66 -18.07 7.26 15.69
CA CYS A 66 -17.09 8.33 15.56
C CYS A 66 -15.69 7.83 15.91
N VAL A 67 -14.71 8.08 15.03
CA VAL A 67 -13.30 7.76 15.28
C VAL A 67 -12.48 9.03 15.16
N LYS A 68 -11.60 9.28 16.13
CA LYS A 68 -10.72 10.45 16.16
C LYS A 68 -9.97 10.64 14.83
N GLU A 69 -10.10 11.81 14.22
CA GLU A 69 -9.40 12.14 12.98
C GLU A 69 -7.92 12.50 13.23
N TYR A 70 -7.07 12.30 12.23
CA TYR A 70 -5.69 12.74 12.34
C TYR A 70 -5.59 14.27 12.31
N SER A 71 -4.91 14.85 13.28
CA SER A 71 -4.61 16.28 13.32
C SER A 71 -3.11 16.52 13.24
N ARG A 72 -2.67 17.47 12.41
CA ARG A 72 -1.26 17.88 12.38
C ARG A 72 -0.96 18.64 13.68
N PRO A 73 0.09 18.26 14.43
CA PRO A 73 0.51 19.06 15.59
C PRO A 73 0.79 20.49 15.14
N ALA A 74 0.20 21.48 15.82
CA ALA A 74 0.53 22.88 15.58
C ALA A 74 1.96 23.16 16.06
N ALA A 75 2.72 23.96 15.30
CA ALA A 75 4.07 24.34 15.68
C ALA A 75 4.02 25.24 16.93
N GLY A 76 4.66 24.79 18.01
CA GLY A 76 4.75 25.54 19.26
C GLY A 76 3.50 25.42 20.13
N LYS A 77 3.57 24.49 21.10
CA LYS A 77 2.66 24.31 22.25
C LYS A 77 1.17 24.14 21.95
N ASP A 78 0.71 22.91 22.12
CA ASP A 78 -0.28 22.58 23.14
C ASP A 78 0.05 21.20 23.70
N VAL A 79 0.17 21.09 25.03
CA VAL A 79 0.21 19.77 25.68
C VAL A 79 -1.15 19.14 25.41
N ILE A 80 -1.19 18.05 24.64
CA ILE A 80 -2.45 17.38 24.32
C ILE A 80 -3.07 16.88 25.64
N PRO A 81 -4.28 17.33 26.00
CA PRO A 81 -4.93 16.93 27.23
C PRO A 81 -5.12 15.40 27.28
N PRO A 82 -4.95 14.76 28.46
CA PRO A 82 -5.25 13.33 28.62
C PRO A 82 -6.63 12.91 28.11
N ALA A 83 -7.65 13.77 28.27
CA ALA A 83 -9.01 13.53 27.80
C ALA A 83 -9.15 13.48 26.27
N GLU A 84 -8.15 13.96 25.52
CA GLU A 84 -8.11 13.87 24.06
C GLU A 84 -7.31 12.67 23.55
N LEU A 85 -6.63 11.95 24.44
CA LEU A 85 -5.83 10.78 24.11
C LEU A 85 -6.59 9.51 24.48
N ARG A 86 -6.62 8.54 23.56
CA ARG A 86 -7.19 7.21 23.81
C ARG A 86 -6.14 6.30 24.44
N PRO A 87 -6.42 5.63 25.56
CA PRO A 87 -5.49 4.69 26.16
C PRO A 87 -5.30 3.43 25.30
N PRO A 88 -4.24 2.64 25.50
CA PRO A 88 -3.86 1.52 24.62
C PRO A 88 -4.97 0.52 24.29
N GLN A 89 -5.80 0.15 25.27
CA GLN A 89 -6.92 -0.78 25.07
C GLN A 89 -8.00 -0.20 24.13
N VAL A 90 -8.26 1.10 24.21
CA VAL A 90 -9.20 1.80 23.32
C VAL A 90 -8.61 1.96 21.92
N LEU A 91 -7.31 2.21 21.81
CA LEU A 91 -6.60 2.25 20.53
C LEU A 91 -6.70 0.90 19.79
N MET A 92 -6.49 -0.21 20.49
CA MET A 92 -6.66 -1.55 19.93
C MET A 92 -8.11 -1.80 19.50
N GLY A 93 -9.08 -1.53 20.38
CA GLY A 93 -10.51 -1.69 20.05
C GLY A 93 -10.95 -0.81 18.87
N THR A 94 -10.36 0.38 18.73
CA THR A 94 -10.58 1.27 17.58
C THR A 94 -10.08 0.63 16.28
N VAL A 95 -8.87 0.08 16.29
CA VAL A 95 -8.29 -0.60 15.11
C VAL A 95 -9.12 -1.83 14.75
N ASP A 96 -9.57 -2.60 15.73
CA ASP A 96 -10.45 -3.74 15.52
C ASP A 96 -11.81 -3.30 14.94
N TYR A 97 -12.38 -2.17 15.38
CA TYR A 97 -13.59 -1.59 14.76
C TYR A 97 -13.35 -1.20 13.30
N LEU A 98 -12.25 -0.50 12.99
CA LEU A 98 -11.91 -0.12 11.63
C LEU A 98 -11.81 -1.34 10.71
N ILE A 99 -11.19 -2.42 11.18
CA ILE A 99 -10.98 -3.63 10.39
C ILE A 99 -12.22 -4.52 10.31
N ASN A 100 -12.96 -4.68 11.40
CA ASN A 100 -14.09 -5.61 11.44
C ASN A 100 -15.39 -4.99 10.93
N ARG A 101 -15.53 -3.66 10.96
CA ARG A 101 -16.79 -2.95 10.65
C ARG A 101 -16.69 -2.03 9.45
N ILE A 102 -15.54 -1.38 9.23
CA ILE A 102 -15.38 -0.41 8.13
C ILE A 102 -14.75 -1.05 6.90
N LEU A 103 -13.66 -1.81 7.07
CA LEU A 103 -12.97 -2.47 5.95
C LEU A 103 -13.85 -3.38 5.08
N PRO A 104 -14.79 -4.17 5.63
CA PRO A 104 -15.60 -5.10 4.82
C PRO A 104 -16.74 -4.42 4.07
N ARG A 105 -16.94 -3.11 4.22
CA ARG A 105 -18.04 -2.39 3.58
C ARG A 105 -17.91 -2.42 2.06
N ASP A 106 -18.99 -2.84 1.41
CA ASP A 106 -19.13 -2.94 -0.04
C ASP A 106 -20.21 -1.98 -0.61
N ASP A 107 -20.89 -1.24 0.27
CA ASP A 107 -21.90 -0.24 -0.08
C ASP A 107 -21.29 1.06 -0.65
N VAL A 108 -19.98 1.23 -0.55
CA VAL A 108 -19.24 2.37 -1.09
C VAL A 108 -17.99 1.92 -1.86
N HIS A 109 -17.39 2.83 -2.62
CA HIS A 109 -16.12 2.56 -3.29
C HIS A 109 -14.99 2.38 -2.27
N PHE A 110 -14.09 1.43 -2.51
CA PHE A 110 -12.98 1.11 -1.58
C PHE A 110 -12.06 2.31 -1.32
N THR A 111 -11.91 3.25 -2.24
CA THR A 111 -11.16 4.50 -2.01
C THR A 111 -11.68 5.28 -0.80
N GLU A 112 -13.00 5.30 -0.57
CA GLU A 112 -13.59 6.01 0.56
C GLU A 112 -13.31 5.27 1.88
N VAL A 113 -13.40 3.93 1.86
CA VAL A 113 -12.99 3.06 2.98
C VAL A 113 -11.51 3.27 3.30
N TYR A 114 -10.65 3.27 2.29
CA TYR A 114 -9.21 3.50 2.41
C TYR A 114 -8.90 4.86 3.03
N ASN A 115 -9.47 5.94 2.49
CA ASN A 115 -9.21 7.29 2.97
C ASN A 115 -9.61 7.46 4.44
N PHE A 116 -10.75 6.89 4.83
CA PHE A 116 -11.18 6.88 6.22
C PHE A 116 -10.22 6.08 7.10
N ILE A 117 -9.99 4.79 6.80
CA ILE A 117 -9.17 3.93 7.65
C ILE A 117 -7.72 4.43 7.74
N SER A 118 -7.13 4.87 6.63
CA SER A 118 -5.75 5.38 6.58
C SER A 118 -5.56 6.61 7.49
N ASP A 119 -6.50 7.56 7.45
CA ASP A 119 -6.51 8.72 8.34
C ASP A 119 -6.65 8.31 9.81
N ARG A 120 -7.65 7.47 10.13
CA ARG A 120 -7.92 7.05 11.51
C ARG A 120 -6.79 6.19 12.10
N LEU A 121 -6.13 5.36 11.29
CA LEU A 121 -4.93 4.63 11.71
C LEU A 121 -3.77 5.59 12.01
N ARG A 122 -3.63 6.67 11.23
CA ARG A 122 -2.61 7.70 11.51
C ARG A 122 -2.91 8.43 12.83
N ALA A 123 -4.17 8.71 13.13
CA ALA A 123 -4.60 9.27 14.42
C ALA A 123 -4.35 8.30 15.60
N VAL A 124 -4.60 7.00 15.41
CA VAL A 124 -4.25 5.96 16.39
C VAL A 124 -2.75 5.96 16.68
N ARG A 125 -1.92 5.94 15.63
CA ARG A 125 -0.45 5.99 15.79
C ARG A 125 0.01 7.28 16.45
N GLN A 126 -0.63 8.42 16.17
CA GLN A 126 -0.33 9.68 16.84
C GLN A 126 -0.55 9.59 18.35
N ASP A 127 -1.68 9.06 18.79
CA ASP A 127 -1.95 8.84 20.22
C ASP A 127 -0.93 7.86 20.85
N MET A 128 -0.50 6.83 20.10
CA MET A 128 0.52 5.89 20.54
C MET A 128 1.88 6.57 20.75
N VAL A 129 2.29 7.46 19.84
CA VAL A 129 3.55 8.20 19.94
C VAL A 129 3.54 9.11 21.17
N VAL A 130 2.47 9.89 21.38
CA VAL A 130 2.35 10.82 22.51
C VAL A 130 2.41 10.09 23.85
N GLN A 131 1.76 8.93 23.95
CA GLN A 131 1.74 8.11 25.18
C GLN A 131 2.93 7.14 25.29
N ARG A 132 3.86 7.16 24.33
CA ARG A 132 5.01 6.25 24.23
C ARG A 132 4.58 4.78 24.36
N VAL A 133 3.51 4.36 23.69
CA VAL A 133 2.95 2.98 23.77
C VAL A 133 3.96 1.96 23.22
N LYS A 134 4.12 0.83 23.92
CA LYS A 134 5.08 -0.25 23.61
C LYS A 134 4.49 -1.63 23.90
N GLY A 135 5.16 -2.68 23.46
CA GLY A 135 4.82 -4.08 23.77
C GLY A 135 3.67 -4.63 22.93
N HIS A 136 2.97 -5.66 23.42
CA HIS A 136 1.97 -6.41 22.64
C HIS A 136 0.90 -5.55 21.96
N THR A 137 0.34 -4.55 22.65
CA THR A 137 -0.68 -3.69 22.06
C THR A 137 -0.10 -2.84 20.92
N CYS A 138 1.12 -2.31 21.08
CA CYS A 138 1.81 -1.55 20.05
C CYS A 138 2.03 -2.41 18.80
N VAL A 139 2.64 -3.58 19.00
CA VAL A 139 2.93 -4.54 17.94
C VAL A 139 1.64 -4.98 17.23
N ALA A 140 0.60 -5.38 17.96
CA ALA A 140 -0.65 -5.85 17.37
C ALA A 140 -1.38 -4.78 16.54
N ILE A 141 -1.26 -3.50 16.90
CA ILE A 141 -1.80 -2.37 16.11
C ILE A 141 -0.95 -2.14 14.86
N LEU A 142 0.37 -2.12 15.00
CA LEU A 142 1.30 -1.90 13.89
C LEU A 142 1.21 -3.02 12.85
N GLU A 143 1.12 -4.28 13.28
CA GLU A 143 0.93 -5.43 12.40
C GLU A 143 -0.30 -5.27 11.51
N LYS A 144 -1.44 -4.91 12.10
CA LYS A 144 -2.69 -4.66 11.37
C LYS A 144 -2.57 -3.47 10.42
N ALA A 145 -1.94 -2.38 10.85
CA ALA A 145 -1.72 -1.20 10.02
C ALA A 145 -0.83 -1.52 8.80
N VAL A 146 0.24 -2.29 8.99
CA VAL A 146 1.12 -2.74 7.91
C VAL A 146 0.33 -3.59 6.90
N ARG A 147 -0.39 -4.62 7.36
CA ARG A 147 -1.19 -5.47 6.47
C ARG A 147 -2.25 -4.63 5.72
N PHE A 148 -2.90 -3.68 6.39
CA PHE A 148 -3.86 -2.79 5.74
C PHE A 148 -3.23 -1.97 4.61
N HIS A 149 -2.07 -1.34 4.85
CA HIS A 149 -1.42 -0.52 3.82
C HIS A 149 -0.84 -1.34 2.67
N VAL A 150 -0.37 -2.57 2.92
CA VAL A 150 0.03 -3.52 1.86
C VAL A 150 -1.18 -3.93 1.01
N TYR A 151 -2.28 -4.31 1.66
CA TYR A 151 -3.52 -4.65 0.96
C TYR A 151 -4.05 -3.47 0.14
N ALA A 152 -4.08 -2.26 0.71
CA ALA A 152 -4.55 -1.07 0.01
C ALA A 152 -3.69 -0.73 -1.22
N ALA A 153 -2.37 -0.91 -1.14
CA ALA A 153 -1.47 -0.70 -2.27
C ALA A 153 -1.82 -1.60 -3.46
N TYR A 154 -2.13 -2.87 -3.20
CA TYR A 154 -2.60 -3.79 -4.23
C TYR A 154 -4.01 -3.42 -4.70
N ARG A 155 -4.95 -3.28 -3.76
CA ARG A 155 -6.38 -3.08 -4.05
C ARG A 155 -6.68 -1.79 -4.83
N LEU A 156 -5.83 -0.78 -4.72
CA LEU A 156 -5.96 0.50 -5.42
C LEU A 156 -4.88 0.69 -6.50
N CYS A 157 -4.16 -0.36 -6.90
CA CYS A 157 -3.03 -0.23 -7.81
C CYS A 157 -3.41 0.39 -9.17
N GLU A 158 -4.60 0.08 -9.70
CA GLU A 158 -5.13 0.64 -10.95
C GLU A 158 -5.87 1.98 -10.78
N SER A 159 -6.01 2.50 -9.56
CA SER A 159 -6.72 3.75 -9.29
C SER A 159 -5.92 4.97 -9.77
N SER A 160 -6.63 6.06 -10.07
CA SER A 160 -5.95 7.31 -10.44
C SER A 160 -5.26 7.94 -9.24
N VAL A 161 -4.23 8.77 -9.46
CA VAL A 161 -3.50 9.46 -8.39
C VAL A 161 -4.41 10.36 -7.54
N GLN A 162 -5.51 10.87 -8.11
CA GLN A 162 -6.50 11.66 -7.35
C GLN A 162 -7.31 10.80 -6.38
N GLN A 163 -7.48 9.50 -6.67
CA GLN A 163 -8.20 8.56 -5.82
C GLN A 163 -7.27 7.90 -4.81
N PHE A 164 -6.04 7.58 -5.21
CA PHE A 164 -5.06 6.91 -4.38
C PHE A 164 -3.66 7.42 -4.71
N ASP A 165 -2.97 7.96 -3.71
CA ASP A 165 -1.56 8.32 -3.82
C ASP A 165 -0.69 7.15 -3.30
N PRO A 166 -0.02 6.39 -4.19
CA PRO A 166 0.79 5.26 -3.78
C PRO A 166 1.99 5.67 -2.92
N HIS A 167 2.52 6.88 -3.13
CA HIS A 167 3.67 7.38 -2.38
C HIS A 167 3.28 7.68 -0.94
N LEU A 168 2.15 8.36 -0.73
CA LEU A 168 1.64 8.63 0.62
C LEU A 168 1.31 7.33 1.36
N ASN A 169 0.68 6.36 0.70
CA ASN A 169 0.43 5.04 1.30
C ASN A 169 1.73 4.33 1.69
N ASN A 170 2.73 4.35 0.79
CA ASN A 170 4.04 3.76 1.03
C ASN A 170 4.76 4.42 2.21
N GLN A 171 4.66 5.75 2.35
CA GLN A 171 5.21 6.45 3.51
C GLN A 171 4.54 6.01 4.82
N GLN A 172 3.20 5.84 4.84
CA GLN A 172 2.52 5.33 6.03
C GLN A 172 2.93 3.89 6.36
N LEU A 173 3.09 3.05 5.34
CA LEU A 173 3.55 1.67 5.47
C LEU A 173 4.98 1.59 6.03
N GLU A 174 5.92 2.34 5.46
CA GLU A 174 7.33 2.39 5.89
C GLU A 174 7.47 2.90 7.32
N ASN A 175 6.68 3.91 7.71
CA ASN A 175 6.63 4.38 9.09
C ASN A 175 6.17 3.28 10.06
N CYS A 176 5.14 2.51 9.69
CA CYS A 176 4.66 1.39 10.50
C CYS A 176 5.68 0.25 10.57
N LEU A 177 6.26 -0.15 9.44
CA LEU A 177 7.27 -1.20 9.35
C LEU A 177 8.52 -0.84 10.17
N THR A 178 9.04 0.37 10.01
CA THR A 178 10.22 0.83 10.74
C THR A 178 10.00 0.79 12.25
N TRP A 179 8.83 1.22 12.72
CA TRP A 179 8.50 1.12 14.13
C TRP A 179 8.33 -0.34 14.58
N LEU A 180 7.59 -1.15 13.83
CA LEU A 180 7.34 -2.55 14.15
C LEU A 180 8.66 -3.35 14.27
N LEU A 181 9.58 -3.19 13.31
CA LEU A 181 10.88 -3.85 13.33
C LEU A 181 11.75 -3.41 14.50
N ARG A 182 11.60 -2.18 15.01
CA ARG A 182 12.26 -1.72 16.24
C ARG A 182 11.67 -2.41 17.47
N GLU A 183 10.35 -2.53 17.57
CA GLU A 183 9.69 -3.24 18.69
C GLU A 183 10.07 -4.73 18.71
N TYR A 184 10.27 -5.37 17.55
CA TYR A 184 10.75 -6.75 17.48
C TYR A 184 12.22 -6.93 17.87
N LYS A 185 13.04 -5.88 17.80
CA LYS A 185 14.45 -5.90 18.25
C LYS A 185 14.60 -5.60 19.73
N ASP A 186 13.53 -5.15 20.40
CA ASP A 186 13.58 -4.80 21.82
C ASP A 186 13.56 -6.05 22.71
N ASP A 187 14.73 -6.68 22.83
CA ASP A 187 14.95 -7.88 23.65
C ASP A 187 14.79 -7.61 25.15
N SER A 188 14.73 -6.34 25.59
CA SER A 188 14.57 -5.97 27.00
C SER A 188 13.27 -6.48 27.62
N THR A 189 12.28 -6.79 26.78
CA THR A 189 10.97 -7.27 27.20
C THR A 189 10.90 -8.79 27.40
N GLY A 190 11.83 -9.55 26.81
CA GLY A 190 11.77 -11.02 26.77
C GLY A 190 10.52 -11.59 26.07
N VAL A 191 9.76 -10.75 25.37
CA VAL A 191 8.47 -11.11 24.75
C VAL A 191 8.69 -11.78 23.40
N VAL A 192 7.99 -12.89 23.17
CA VAL A 192 7.92 -13.55 21.87
C VAL A 192 6.66 -13.10 21.13
N TYR A 193 6.83 -12.61 19.90
CA TYR A 193 5.74 -12.18 19.04
C TYR A 193 5.47 -13.24 17.96
N GLY A 194 4.30 -13.88 18.00
CA GLY A 194 3.96 -15.00 17.10
C GLY A 194 4.00 -14.64 15.61
N ASN A 195 3.64 -13.41 15.26
CA ASN A 195 3.61 -12.95 13.87
C ASN A 195 4.95 -12.41 13.35
N ARG A 196 6.01 -12.38 14.18
CA ARG A 196 7.29 -11.74 13.83
C ARG A 196 7.85 -12.27 12.50
N ALA A 197 7.90 -13.59 12.33
CA ALA A 197 8.42 -14.20 11.11
C ALA A 197 7.62 -13.78 9.86
N CYS A 198 6.29 -13.75 9.96
CA CYS A 198 5.42 -13.35 8.85
C CYS A 198 5.64 -11.89 8.47
N MET A 199 5.81 -11.01 9.45
CA MET A 199 6.02 -9.56 9.24
C MET A 199 7.43 -9.22 8.75
N GLU A 200 8.45 -9.93 9.23
CA GLU A 200 9.83 -9.84 8.72
C GLU A 200 9.87 -10.27 7.24
N ALA A 201 9.21 -11.37 6.89
CA ALA A 201 9.08 -11.80 5.50
C ALA A 201 8.32 -10.79 4.65
N LEU A 202 7.24 -10.19 5.18
CA LEU A 202 6.47 -9.15 4.51
C LEU A 202 7.34 -7.91 4.23
N TYR A 203 8.18 -7.49 5.17
CA TYR A 203 9.16 -6.42 4.98
C TYR A 203 10.17 -6.77 3.87
N LEU A 204 10.76 -7.96 3.91
CA LEU A 204 11.71 -8.42 2.89
C LEU A 204 11.08 -8.43 1.49
N MET A 205 9.83 -8.85 1.37
CA MET A 205 9.09 -8.85 0.09
C MET A 205 8.70 -7.44 -0.36
N HIS A 206 8.34 -6.57 0.58
CA HIS A 206 8.04 -5.17 0.29
C HIS A 206 9.26 -4.43 -0.27
N CYS A 207 10.45 -4.71 0.26
CA CYS A 207 11.72 -4.09 -0.13
C CYS A 207 12.54 -4.96 -1.11
N LEU A 208 11.88 -5.75 -1.96
CA LEU A 208 12.54 -6.72 -2.83
C LEU A 208 13.62 -6.10 -3.74
N GLY A 209 14.83 -6.64 -3.68
CA GLY A 209 16.00 -6.14 -4.40
C GLY A 209 16.84 -5.12 -3.65
N SER A 210 16.44 -4.72 -2.43
CA SER A 210 17.24 -3.85 -1.57
C SER A 210 18.34 -4.65 -0.87
N HIS A 211 19.58 -4.19 -1.01
CA HIS A 211 20.72 -4.75 -0.28
C HIS A 211 20.55 -4.63 1.25
N ASP A 212 20.01 -3.52 1.73
CA ASP A 212 19.78 -3.28 3.17
C ASP A 212 18.73 -4.24 3.73
N ALA A 213 17.64 -4.45 2.99
CA ALA A 213 16.59 -5.39 3.40
C ALA A 213 17.13 -6.82 3.47
N LEU A 214 17.90 -7.23 2.45
CA LEU A 214 18.53 -8.54 2.45
C LEU A 214 19.52 -8.70 3.61
N GLN A 215 20.37 -7.70 3.86
CA GLN A 215 21.33 -7.73 4.97
C GLN A 215 20.61 -7.84 6.32
N HIS A 216 19.52 -7.09 6.51
CA HIS A 216 18.66 -7.21 7.69
C HIS A 216 18.13 -8.64 7.83
N GLY A 217 17.57 -9.21 6.76
CA GLY A 217 17.05 -10.59 6.73
C GLY A 217 18.09 -11.65 7.08
N LEU A 218 19.34 -11.47 6.61
CA LEU A 218 20.45 -12.36 6.94
C LEU A 218 20.92 -12.22 8.39
N SER A 219 20.77 -11.03 8.98
CA SER A 219 21.10 -10.76 10.39
C SER A 219 20.03 -11.22 11.39
N LEU A 220 18.87 -11.67 10.92
CA LEU A 220 17.79 -12.14 11.80
C LEU A 220 18.24 -13.33 12.67
N PRO A 221 17.68 -13.46 13.89
CA PRO A 221 17.91 -14.63 14.74
C PRO A 221 17.63 -15.92 13.97
N LYS A 222 18.45 -16.96 14.23
CA LYS A 222 18.35 -18.26 13.53
C LYS A 222 16.92 -18.82 13.57
N SER A 223 16.25 -18.74 14.71
CA SER A 223 14.87 -19.20 14.90
C SER A 223 13.85 -18.53 13.97
N ILE A 224 14.02 -17.25 13.68
CA ILE A 224 13.16 -16.50 12.75
C ILE A 224 13.56 -16.78 11.31
N ARG A 225 14.87 -16.83 11.05
CA ARG A 225 15.40 -17.09 9.70
C ARG A 225 15.01 -18.47 9.19
N GLU A 226 14.88 -19.47 10.06
CA GLU A 226 14.48 -20.84 9.71
C GLU A 226 12.97 -20.98 9.42
N CYS A 227 12.14 -19.99 9.75
CA CYS A 227 10.73 -20.01 9.39
C CYS A 227 10.55 -20.05 7.86
N GLN A 228 9.65 -20.92 7.39
CA GLN A 228 9.43 -21.17 5.96
C GLN A 228 9.13 -19.88 5.18
N VAL A 229 8.26 -19.01 5.72
CA VAL A 229 7.93 -17.72 5.09
C VAL A 229 9.15 -16.81 4.89
N VAL A 230 10.09 -16.79 5.84
CA VAL A 230 11.32 -15.98 5.77
C VAL A 230 12.31 -16.61 4.79
N GLN A 231 12.45 -17.94 4.79
CA GLN A 231 13.25 -18.65 3.81
C GLN A 231 12.75 -18.42 2.38
N VAL A 232 11.44 -18.41 2.16
CA VAL A 232 10.85 -18.04 0.85
C VAL A 232 11.21 -16.61 0.48
N ALA A 233 11.09 -15.65 1.41
CA ALA A 233 11.43 -14.25 1.17
C ALA A 233 12.91 -14.06 0.79
N LEU A 234 13.82 -14.73 1.50
CA LEU A 234 15.26 -14.69 1.22
C LEU A 234 15.59 -15.33 -0.13
N ARG A 235 15.00 -16.48 -0.45
CA ARG A 235 15.16 -17.12 -1.77
C ARG A 235 14.64 -16.25 -2.90
N LEU A 236 13.51 -15.57 -2.68
CA LEU A 236 12.93 -14.64 -3.66
C LEU A 236 13.88 -13.45 -3.91
N HIS A 237 14.44 -12.86 -2.85
CA HIS A 237 15.47 -11.81 -2.95
C HIS A 237 16.68 -12.28 -3.76
N MET A 238 17.19 -13.49 -3.47
CA MET A 238 18.33 -14.07 -4.17
C MET A 238 18.03 -14.37 -5.64
N ALA A 239 16.83 -14.88 -5.95
CA ALA A 239 16.41 -15.14 -7.33
C ALA A 239 16.37 -13.85 -8.14
N GLN A 240 15.81 -12.77 -7.58
CA GLN A 240 15.79 -11.47 -8.23
C GLN A 240 17.20 -10.92 -8.47
N LEU A 241 18.09 -11.00 -7.48
CA LEU A 241 19.48 -10.51 -7.62
C LEU A 241 20.27 -11.28 -8.68
N ARG A 242 19.96 -12.57 -8.89
CA ARG A 242 20.60 -13.40 -9.92
C ARG A 242 19.94 -13.26 -11.30
N GLY A 243 18.81 -12.58 -11.41
CA GLY A 243 18.00 -12.52 -12.62
C GLY A 243 17.32 -13.86 -12.96
N ASP A 244 17.10 -14.73 -11.96
CA ASP A 244 16.37 -15.99 -12.12
C ASP A 244 14.85 -15.74 -12.04
N PHE A 245 14.32 -15.17 -13.12
CA PHE A 245 12.90 -14.81 -13.22
C PHE A 245 11.98 -16.03 -13.13
N VAL A 246 12.41 -17.21 -13.60
CA VAL A 246 11.65 -18.46 -13.49
C VAL A 246 11.40 -18.79 -12.02
N GLN A 247 12.46 -18.74 -11.21
CA GLN A 247 12.35 -18.98 -9.78
C GLN A 247 11.56 -17.88 -9.08
N VAL A 248 11.66 -16.62 -9.50
CA VAL A 248 10.84 -15.52 -8.95
C VAL A 248 9.35 -15.83 -9.09
N PHE A 249 8.85 -16.08 -10.30
CA PHE A 249 7.41 -16.32 -10.51
C PHE A 249 6.93 -17.61 -9.84
N ARG A 250 7.75 -18.68 -9.83
CA ARG A 250 7.44 -19.93 -9.09
C ARG A 250 7.29 -19.71 -7.58
N LEU A 251 8.15 -18.89 -6.98
CA LEU A 251 8.05 -18.56 -5.55
C LEU A 251 6.84 -17.70 -5.27
N VAL A 252 6.57 -16.69 -6.11
CA VAL A 252 5.41 -15.80 -5.95
C VAL A 252 4.12 -16.60 -5.96
N GLN A 253 3.96 -17.60 -6.82
CA GLN A 253 2.77 -18.48 -6.84
C GLN A 253 2.50 -19.19 -5.51
N GLN A 254 3.53 -19.48 -4.71
CA GLN A 254 3.41 -20.19 -3.43
C GLN A 254 3.16 -19.27 -2.23
N LEU A 255 3.21 -17.96 -2.41
CA LEU A 255 3.06 -16.99 -1.32
C LEU A 255 1.60 -16.89 -0.84
N PRO A 256 1.37 -16.66 0.46
CA PRO A 256 0.07 -16.23 0.98
C PRO A 256 -0.41 -14.93 0.33
N TYR A 257 -1.70 -14.67 0.42
CA TYR A 257 -2.33 -13.52 -0.22
C TYR A 257 -1.62 -12.19 0.12
N ILE A 258 -1.44 -11.89 1.42
CA ILE A 258 -0.87 -10.59 1.83
C ILE A 258 0.59 -10.41 1.41
N HIS A 259 1.38 -11.49 1.44
CA HIS A 259 2.76 -11.51 0.95
C HIS A 259 2.82 -11.34 -0.56
N SER A 260 1.86 -11.89 -1.29
CA SER A 260 1.72 -11.71 -2.73
C SER A 260 1.40 -10.24 -3.08
N CYS A 261 0.52 -9.60 -2.30
CA CYS A 261 0.26 -8.16 -2.41
C CYS A 261 1.53 -7.33 -2.21
N ALA A 262 2.41 -7.72 -1.28
CA ALA A 262 3.68 -7.01 -1.05
C ALA A 262 4.66 -7.16 -2.22
N VAL A 263 4.76 -8.35 -2.84
CA VAL A 263 5.64 -8.58 -4.00
C VAL A 263 5.10 -7.97 -5.28
N HIS A 264 3.76 -7.86 -5.42
CA HIS A 264 3.08 -7.38 -6.63
C HIS A 264 3.67 -6.10 -7.22
N ARG A 265 4.06 -5.15 -6.35
CA ARG A 265 4.65 -3.86 -6.76
C ARG A 265 5.93 -3.99 -7.60
N HIS A 266 6.62 -5.13 -7.52
CA HIS A 266 7.89 -5.39 -8.21
C HIS A 266 7.70 -6.15 -9.53
N LEU A 267 6.54 -6.79 -9.72
CA LEU A 267 6.32 -7.73 -10.83
C LEU A 267 6.40 -7.05 -12.20
N ALA A 268 5.88 -5.84 -12.35
CA ALA A 268 5.95 -5.12 -13.62
C ALA A 268 7.40 -4.90 -14.06
N LEU A 269 8.26 -4.46 -13.14
CA LEU A 269 9.69 -4.25 -13.42
C LEU A 269 10.39 -5.58 -13.72
N GLU A 270 10.06 -6.64 -13.00
CA GLU A 270 10.65 -7.95 -13.23
C GLU A 270 10.25 -8.55 -14.59
N ARG A 271 8.98 -8.37 -15.00
CA ARG A 271 8.50 -8.71 -16.34
C ARG A 271 9.27 -7.92 -17.40
N SER A 272 9.48 -6.61 -17.22
CA SER A 272 10.25 -5.77 -18.15
C SER A 272 11.71 -6.23 -18.27
N ARG A 273 12.38 -6.52 -17.16
CA ARG A 273 13.75 -7.05 -17.14
C ARG A 273 13.86 -8.39 -17.83
N THR A 274 12.89 -9.27 -17.60
CA THR A 274 12.84 -10.58 -18.26
C THR A 274 12.68 -10.42 -19.78
N LEU A 275 11.79 -9.54 -20.24
CA LEU A 275 11.64 -9.27 -21.67
C LEU A 275 12.91 -8.71 -22.30
N LEU A 276 13.70 -7.89 -21.59
CA LEU A 276 14.99 -7.41 -22.10
C LEU A 276 15.97 -8.56 -22.33
N VAL A 277 16.08 -9.47 -21.36
CA VAL A 277 16.94 -10.66 -21.44
C VAL A 277 16.48 -11.56 -22.59
N MET A 278 15.18 -11.85 -22.67
CA MET A 278 14.60 -12.67 -23.73
C MET A 278 14.76 -12.02 -25.11
N ASN A 279 14.61 -10.69 -25.21
CA ASN A 279 14.83 -9.98 -26.46
C ASN A 279 16.26 -10.10 -26.95
N SER A 280 17.23 -10.19 -26.04
CA SER A 280 18.62 -10.41 -26.41
C SER A 280 18.90 -11.85 -26.82
N ALA A 281 18.31 -12.82 -26.13
CA ALA A 281 18.52 -14.26 -26.35
C ALA A 281 17.81 -14.80 -27.60
N TYR A 282 16.57 -14.36 -27.85
CA TYR A 282 15.71 -14.85 -28.93
C TYR A 282 15.66 -13.92 -30.15
N SER A 283 16.50 -12.87 -30.22
CA SER A 283 16.49 -11.92 -31.32
C SER A 283 16.87 -12.57 -32.65
N SER A 284 15.87 -12.83 -33.49
CA SER A 284 16.02 -13.39 -34.82
C SER A 284 14.87 -12.97 -35.71
N LYS A 285 15.12 -12.82 -37.01
CA LYS A 285 14.07 -12.50 -38.00
C LYS A 285 13.03 -13.64 -38.10
N VAL A 286 13.44 -14.88 -37.82
CA VAL A 286 12.63 -16.09 -37.99
C VAL A 286 12.00 -16.54 -36.67
N CYS A 287 12.58 -16.24 -35.51
CA CYS A 287 12.05 -16.69 -34.23
C CYS A 287 10.62 -16.15 -34.00
N ARG A 288 9.73 -17.05 -33.59
CA ARG A 288 8.33 -16.79 -33.23
C ARG A 288 8.12 -17.42 -31.87
N TYR A 289 8.26 -16.63 -30.80
CA TYR A 289 8.14 -17.15 -29.44
C TYR A 289 6.66 -17.24 -29.05
N PRO A 290 6.12 -18.39 -28.64
CA PRO A 290 4.70 -18.53 -28.32
C PRO A 290 4.25 -17.61 -27.17
N ILE A 291 3.17 -16.85 -27.38
CA ILE A 291 2.61 -15.96 -26.34
C ILE A 291 2.13 -16.77 -25.14
N SER A 292 1.49 -17.92 -25.36
CA SER A 292 1.04 -18.83 -24.29
C SER A 292 2.16 -19.24 -23.33
N HIS A 293 3.33 -19.57 -23.88
CA HIS A 293 4.49 -19.92 -23.07
C HIS A 293 5.02 -18.70 -22.30
N LEU A 294 5.05 -17.52 -22.92
CA LEU A 294 5.47 -16.28 -22.26
C LEU A 294 4.52 -15.87 -21.13
N GLN A 295 3.21 -16.04 -21.35
CA GLN A 295 2.17 -15.79 -20.37
C GLN A 295 2.38 -16.66 -19.12
N CYS A 296 2.55 -17.97 -19.31
CA CYS A 296 2.82 -18.90 -18.21
C CYS A 296 4.13 -18.58 -17.49
N LEU A 297 5.19 -18.25 -18.24
CA LEU A 297 6.52 -17.95 -17.69
C LEU A 297 6.53 -16.69 -16.79
N LEU A 298 5.77 -15.66 -17.19
CA LEU A 298 5.73 -14.35 -16.52
C LEU A 298 4.51 -14.15 -15.61
N GLY A 299 3.69 -15.19 -15.46
CA GLY A 299 2.48 -15.19 -14.66
C GLY A 299 1.52 -14.06 -15.03
N PHE A 300 1.24 -13.89 -16.33
CA PHE A 300 0.16 -13.00 -16.79
C PHE A 300 -1.19 -13.72 -16.72
N ASP A 301 -2.26 -12.96 -16.56
CA ASP A 301 -3.61 -13.54 -16.41
C ASP A 301 -4.13 -14.10 -17.74
N ASP A 302 -3.78 -13.45 -18.86
CA ASP A 302 -4.14 -13.90 -20.20
C ASP A 302 -3.13 -13.50 -21.29
N GLU A 303 -3.28 -14.12 -22.47
CA GLU A 303 -2.44 -13.87 -23.64
C GLU A 303 -2.59 -12.43 -24.18
N ALA A 304 -3.75 -11.80 -24.04
CA ALA A 304 -3.99 -10.44 -24.52
C ALA A 304 -3.24 -9.40 -23.68
N GLU A 305 -3.21 -9.57 -22.37
CA GLU A 305 -2.40 -8.80 -21.42
C GLU A 305 -0.91 -8.97 -21.73
N THR A 306 -0.47 -10.20 -21.96
CA THR A 306 0.93 -10.52 -22.32
C THR A 306 1.33 -9.81 -23.62
N ALA A 307 0.49 -9.90 -24.65
CA ALA A 307 0.72 -9.25 -25.94
C ALA A 307 0.75 -7.72 -25.81
N GLU A 308 -0.13 -7.14 -25.01
CA GLU A 308 -0.17 -5.71 -24.75
C GLU A 308 1.07 -5.24 -24.01
N PHE A 309 1.50 -5.96 -22.98
CA PHE A 309 2.73 -5.67 -22.26
C PHE A 309 3.95 -5.73 -23.19
N CYS A 310 4.02 -6.72 -24.09
CA CYS A 310 5.08 -6.79 -25.11
C CYS A 310 5.08 -5.57 -26.04
N ARG A 311 3.91 -5.15 -26.54
CA ARG A 311 3.78 -3.96 -27.40
C ARG A 311 4.23 -2.68 -26.71
N GLN A 312 3.93 -2.54 -25.42
CA GLN A 312 4.40 -1.40 -24.61
C GLN A 312 5.93 -1.33 -24.50
N HIS A 313 6.62 -2.46 -24.68
CA HIS A 313 8.09 -2.55 -24.73
C HIS A 313 8.64 -2.50 -26.16
N GLY A 314 7.84 -2.09 -27.15
CA GLY A 314 8.22 -1.98 -28.56
C GLY A 314 8.27 -3.31 -29.32
N LEU A 315 7.95 -4.44 -28.67
CA LEU A 315 7.98 -5.76 -29.29
C LEU A 315 6.73 -6.00 -30.15
N LYS A 316 6.91 -6.72 -31.27
CA LYS A 316 5.79 -7.11 -32.13
C LYS A 316 5.16 -8.39 -31.59
N ALA A 317 3.96 -8.28 -31.01
CA ALA A 317 3.12 -9.40 -30.60
C ALA A 317 1.92 -9.53 -31.55
N VAL A 318 1.85 -10.63 -32.29
CA VAL A 318 0.84 -10.92 -33.33
C VAL A 318 0.21 -12.27 -33.03
N ASP A 319 -1.13 -12.30 -32.94
CA ASP A 319 -2.02 -13.46 -32.72
C ASP A 319 -1.56 -14.46 -31.64
N SER A 320 -0.55 -15.29 -31.92
CA SER A 320 -0.03 -16.36 -31.06
C SER A 320 1.46 -16.27 -30.72
N TYR A 321 2.20 -15.28 -31.23
CA TYR A 321 3.64 -15.16 -31.01
C TYR A 321 4.14 -13.74 -30.74
N VAL A 322 5.30 -13.66 -30.06
CA VAL A 322 6.13 -12.46 -29.91
C VAL A 322 7.38 -12.60 -30.78
N ALA A 323 7.67 -11.58 -31.56
CA ALA A 323 8.91 -11.48 -32.32
C ALA A 323 9.91 -10.59 -31.56
N PHE A 324 11.03 -11.19 -31.16
CA PHE A 324 12.12 -10.50 -30.51
C PHE A 324 13.10 -9.93 -31.54
N LYS A 325 13.40 -8.65 -31.40
CA LYS A 325 14.40 -7.92 -32.20
C LYS A 325 15.11 -6.93 -31.29
N LYS A 326 16.43 -7.08 -31.16
CA LYS A 326 17.26 -6.23 -30.28
C LYS A 326 17.00 -4.74 -30.44
N ALA A 327 16.85 -4.27 -31.67
CA ALA A 327 16.64 -2.86 -31.99
C ALA A 327 15.26 -2.29 -31.62
N ASP A 328 14.25 -3.16 -31.41
CA ASP A 328 12.86 -2.73 -31.24
C ASP A 328 12.49 -2.51 -29.76
N PHE A 329 13.34 -2.93 -28.81
CA PHE A 329 12.99 -2.91 -27.39
C PHE A 329 13.14 -1.52 -26.75
N SER A 330 12.14 -1.15 -25.96
CA SER A 330 12.15 0.05 -25.14
C SER A 330 11.59 -0.24 -23.75
N PHE A 331 12.06 0.53 -22.75
CA PHE A 331 11.42 0.56 -21.45
C PHE A 331 10.31 1.62 -21.48
N PRO A 332 9.05 1.27 -21.16
CA PRO A 332 8.00 2.27 -21.02
C PRO A 332 8.32 3.21 -19.86
N GLU A 333 8.06 4.51 -20.00
CA GLU A 333 8.31 5.50 -18.94
C GLU A 333 7.58 5.15 -17.64
N LYS A 334 6.37 4.59 -17.73
CA LYS A 334 5.61 4.02 -16.62
C LYS A 334 4.76 2.85 -17.11
N ALA A 335 5.14 1.62 -16.78
CA ALA A 335 4.21 0.49 -16.87
C ALA A 335 3.08 0.73 -15.87
N LYS A 336 1.83 0.75 -16.35
CA LYS A 336 0.68 0.89 -15.45
C LYS A 336 0.58 -0.38 -14.61
N PRO A 337 0.57 -0.29 -13.27
CA PRO A 337 0.27 -1.44 -12.44
C PRO A 337 -1.11 -1.98 -12.83
N LYS A 338 -1.23 -3.30 -12.83
CA LYS A 338 -2.48 -4.01 -13.08
C LYS A 338 -2.69 -5.05 -12.00
N PHE A 339 -3.93 -5.39 -11.70
CA PHE A 339 -4.25 -6.54 -10.85
C PHE A 339 -3.64 -7.81 -11.44
N SER A 340 -3.43 -8.81 -10.58
CA SER A 340 -3.00 -10.13 -11.03
C SER A 340 -3.85 -11.19 -10.36
N GLN A 341 -4.76 -11.77 -11.14
CA GLN A 341 -5.64 -12.82 -10.70
C GLN A 341 -4.84 -14.06 -10.30
N CYS A 342 -3.97 -14.54 -11.19
CA CYS A 342 -3.24 -15.80 -10.99
C CYS A 342 -2.16 -15.72 -9.90
N LEU A 343 -1.54 -14.56 -9.68
CA LEU A 343 -0.46 -14.39 -8.69
C LEU A 343 -0.95 -13.87 -7.35
N VAL A 344 -2.12 -13.24 -7.27
CA VAL A 344 -2.64 -12.61 -6.04
C VAL A 344 -4.09 -13.02 -5.76
N ASP A 345 -5.06 -12.67 -6.60
CA ASP A 345 -6.49 -12.77 -6.20
C ASP A 345 -7.04 -14.19 -6.07
N ASP A 346 -6.52 -15.17 -6.82
CA ASP A 346 -6.90 -16.58 -6.67
C ASP A 346 -6.59 -17.13 -5.27
N LYS A 347 -5.69 -16.46 -4.54
CA LYS A 347 -5.26 -16.85 -3.18
C LYS A 347 -6.15 -16.29 -2.08
N LEU A 348 -7.10 -15.41 -2.42
CA LEU A 348 -8.04 -14.85 -1.46
C LEU A 348 -8.96 -15.94 -0.86
N GLN A 349 -9.24 -17.02 -1.61
CA GLN A 349 -10.02 -18.20 -1.18
C GLN A 349 -11.28 -17.83 -0.38
N GLU A 350 -11.65 -18.61 0.66
CA GLU A 350 -12.77 -18.33 1.57
C GLU A 350 -12.40 -17.35 2.71
N CYS A 351 -11.25 -16.68 2.63
CA CYS A 351 -10.78 -15.80 3.70
C CYS A 351 -11.44 -14.41 3.60
N THR A 352 -11.86 -13.88 4.75
CA THR A 352 -12.40 -12.52 4.80
C THR A 352 -11.30 -11.47 4.85
N LEU A 353 -11.57 -10.24 4.38
CA LEU A 353 -10.60 -9.13 4.52
C LEU A 353 -10.16 -8.91 5.98
N PRO A 354 -11.06 -8.93 6.99
CA PRO A 354 -10.65 -8.92 8.39
C PRO A 354 -9.66 -10.03 8.75
N ASP A 355 -9.89 -11.27 8.32
CA ASP A 355 -9.01 -12.39 8.65
C ASP A 355 -7.58 -12.20 8.10
N ILE A 356 -7.46 -11.63 6.90
CA ILE A 356 -6.18 -11.26 6.30
C ILE A 356 -5.48 -10.19 7.14
N ILE A 357 -6.18 -9.10 7.50
CA ILE A 357 -5.56 -7.99 8.25
C ILE A 357 -5.23 -8.41 9.69
N HIS A 358 -6.01 -9.30 10.29
CA HIS A 358 -5.71 -9.92 11.57
C HIS A 358 -4.56 -10.94 11.51
N GLY A 359 -4.09 -11.31 10.32
CA GLY A 359 -2.96 -12.24 10.13
C GLY A 359 -3.33 -13.70 10.30
N LYS A 360 -4.61 -14.08 10.24
CA LYS A 360 -5.06 -15.48 10.39
C LYS A 360 -4.71 -16.35 9.18
N THR A 361 -4.33 -15.73 8.07
CA THR A 361 -4.05 -16.38 6.78
C THR A 361 -2.55 -16.50 6.48
N ASP A 362 -1.67 -16.18 7.43
CA ASP A 362 -0.22 -16.19 7.24
C ASP A 362 0.35 -17.64 7.37
N VAL A 363 -0.26 -18.61 6.68
CA VAL A 363 -0.12 -20.08 6.89
C VAL A 363 1.32 -20.62 6.75
N LEU A 364 2.21 -19.90 6.06
CA LEU A 364 3.64 -20.29 5.95
C LEU A 364 4.44 -20.08 7.25
N CYS A 365 3.80 -19.66 8.33
CA CYS A 365 4.43 -19.44 9.63
C CYS A 365 4.30 -20.63 10.60
N ASP A 366 3.53 -21.66 10.27
CA ASP A 366 3.39 -22.85 11.11
C ASP A 366 4.59 -23.80 10.93
N SER A 367 5.47 -23.82 11.92
CA SER A 367 6.64 -24.71 11.99
C SER A 367 6.31 -26.19 12.25
N ASN A 368 5.03 -26.58 12.32
CA ASN A 368 4.60 -27.92 12.76
C ASN A 368 3.83 -28.76 11.72
N SER A 369 3.82 -28.38 10.44
CA SER A 369 3.15 -29.14 9.38
C SER A 369 4.12 -29.57 8.28
N LEU A 370 5.19 -30.29 8.65
CA LEU A 370 6.11 -30.92 7.70
C LEU A 370 5.71 -32.39 7.48
N HIS A 371 4.97 -32.67 6.41
CA HIS A 371 5.29 -33.86 5.63
C HIS A 371 6.36 -33.46 4.62
N PRO A 372 7.49 -34.18 4.54
CA PRO A 372 8.46 -33.96 3.46
C PRO A 372 7.76 -34.25 2.12
N PRO A 373 8.05 -33.49 1.05
CA PRO A 373 7.61 -33.89 -0.28
C PRO A 373 8.21 -35.28 -0.55
N SER A 374 7.34 -36.25 -0.78
CA SER A 374 7.75 -37.59 -1.20
C SER A 374 8.62 -37.43 -2.43
N ALA A 375 9.78 -38.09 -2.40
CA ALA A 375 10.71 -38.20 -3.52
C ALA A 375 10.11 -39.07 -4.64
N THR A 376 9.03 -38.62 -5.26
CA THR A 376 8.38 -39.24 -6.42
C THR A 376 7.60 -38.16 -7.18
N ASP A 377 8.31 -37.23 -7.78
CA ASP A 377 7.78 -36.52 -8.95
C ASP A 377 8.92 -36.25 -9.94
N LYS A 378 9.32 -37.34 -10.59
CA LYS A 378 10.25 -37.37 -11.73
C LYS A 378 9.49 -37.61 -13.04
N HIS A 379 8.23 -37.18 -13.14
CA HIS A 379 7.41 -37.39 -14.33
C HIS A 379 6.69 -36.12 -14.76
N LEU A 380 7.46 -35.12 -15.18
CA LEU A 380 7.03 -34.09 -16.13
C LEU A 380 8.24 -33.48 -16.85
N ASP A 381 9.20 -34.34 -17.19
CA ASP A 381 10.15 -34.09 -18.26
C ASP A 381 9.93 -35.18 -19.31
N SER A 382 9.91 -34.80 -20.58
CA SER A 382 9.64 -35.61 -21.79
C SER A 382 8.17 -35.87 -22.12
N GLU A 383 7.59 -34.99 -22.96
CA GLU A 383 6.76 -35.37 -24.11
C GLU A 383 6.28 -34.11 -24.87
N VAL A 384 7.16 -33.53 -25.69
CA VAL A 384 6.78 -32.91 -26.97
C VAL A 384 7.91 -33.17 -27.96
N TYR A 385 7.87 -34.34 -28.60
CA TYR A 385 8.61 -34.55 -29.84
C TYR A 385 7.89 -33.76 -30.95
N CYS A 386 8.53 -32.69 -31.44
CA CYS A 386 8.27 -32.25 -32.81
C CYS A 386 8.89 -33.29 -33.74
N THR A 387 8.05 -34.03 -34.46
CA THR A 387 8.44 -34.90 -35.54
C THR A 387 8.90 -34.09 -36.76
N GLU A 388 10.07 -34.51 -37.25
CA GLU A 388 10.63 -34.39 -38.60
C GLU A 388 11.22 -33.06 -39.09
N GLY A 389 12.55 -33.09 -39.27
CA GLY A 389 13.16 -32.62 -40.52
C GLY A 389 14.22 -31.51 -40.44
N GLY A 390 15.42 -31.81 -39.93
CA GLY A 390 16.60 -30.95 -40.19
C GLY A 390 17.77 -31.18 -39.23
N GLN A 391 18.82 -31.86 -39.71
CA GLN A 391 20.10 -32.04 -39.00
C GLN A 391 20.72 -30.70 -38.57
N LEU A 392 21.07 -30.58 -37.29
CA LEU A 392 22.09 -29.64 -36.80
C LEU A 392 22.84 -30.29 -35.62
N GLU A 393 24.15 -30.46 -35.80
CA GLU A 393 25.13 -30.97 -34.84
C GLU A 393 25.23 -30.09 -33.57
N PRO A 394 25.63 -30.65 -32.41
CA PRO A 394 25.65 -29.93 -31.13
C PRO A 394 26.88 -29.01 -31.00
N LEU A 395 26.64 -27.72 -30.72
CA LEU A 395 27.67 -26.81 -30.23
C LEU A 395 27.76 -26.92 -28.71
N THR A 396 28.70 -27.73 -28.23
CA THR A 396 29.26 -27.63 -26.88
C THR A 396 30.15 -26.39 -26.80
N GLY A 397 29.72 -25.35 -26.08
CA GLY A 397 30.51 -24.15 -25.83
C GLY A 397 30.19 -23.56 -24.47
N ALA A 398 31.15 -23.62 -23.56
CA ALA A 398 31.09 -23.08 -22.20
C ALA A 398 30.72 -21.58 -22.20
N MET A 399 29.71 -21.19 -21.41
CA MET A 399 29.51 -19.78 -21.08
C MET A 399 30.56 -19.34 -20.05
N GLN A 400 31.62 -18.72 -20.54
CA GLN A 400 32.54 -17.94 -19.72
C GLN A 400 31.88 -16.62 -19.31
N THR A 401 32.00 -16.31 -18.02
CA THR A 401 31.78 -14.99 -17.41
C THR A 401 32.62 -13.94 -18.13
N LEU A 402 31.95 -12.90 -18.66
CA LEU A 402 32.61 -11.71 -19.21
C LEU A 402 32.81 -10.67 -18.10
N SER A 403 34.06 -10.56 -17.65
CA SER A 403 34.63 -9.37 -17.02
C SER A 403 34.97 -8.34 -18.11
N LEU A 404 34.51 -7.09 -17.96
CA LEU A 404 34.83 -5.98 -18.86
C LEU A 404 35.82 -5.03 -18.18
N THR A 405 37.00 -4.89 -18.77
CA THR A 405 37.93 -3.77 -18.57
C THR A 405 38.15 -3.09 -19.92
N SER A 406 37.89 -1.78 -20.02
CA SER A 406 38.83 -0.78 -20.57
C SER A 406 38.17 0.60 -20.71
N GLU A 407 38.98 1.61 -20.44
CA GLU A 407 38.73 3.05 -20.43
C GLU A 407 38.41 3.66 -21.81
N ALA A 408 37.49 4.64 -21.87
CA ALA A 408 37.60 5.91 -22.62
C ALA A 408 36.38 6.83 -22.37
N LYS A 409 36.61 8.14 -22.46
CA LYS A 409 35.91 9.32 -21.89
C LYS A 409 34.72 9.88 -22.73
N PRO A 410 33.96 10.90 -22.26
CA PRO A 410 32.50 10.82 -22.11
C PRO A 410 31.69 11.65 -23.13
N GLY A 411 30.50 11.15 -23.47
CA GLY A 411 29.44 11.88 -24.18
C GLY A 411 28.09 11.27 -23.81
N GLY A 412 27.22 12.05 -23.16
CA GLY A 412 26.06 11.56 -22.42
C GLY A 412 24.81 11.23 -23.24
N CYS A 413 24.07 10.23 -22.74
CA CYS A 413 22.62 10.04 -22.89
C CYS A 413 22.12 9.14 -21.74
N PRO A 414 20.81 9.17 -21.42
CA PRO A 414 20.34 9.48 -20.07
C PRO A 414 20.18 8.24 -19.18
N THR A 415 20.77 8.32 -17.99
CA THR A 415 20.47 7.43 -16.86
C THR A 415 19.11 7.79 -16.28
N VAL A 416 18.19 6.83 -16.27
CA VAL A 416 17.02 6.88 -15.38
C VAL A 416 17.56 6.69 -13.97
N ASN A 417 17.56 7.78 -13.19
CA ASN A 417 18.11 7.82 -11.84
C ASN A 417 17.54 6.71 -10.95
N ALA A 418 18.42 5.83 -10.52
CA ALA A 418 18.27 5.09 -9.29
C ALA A 418 18.22 6.10 -8.14
N TYR A 419 17.14 6.05 -7.37
CA TYR A 419 17.06 6.70 -6.07
C TYR A 419 17.98 5.95 -5.10
N GLN A 420 19.18 6.46 -4.89
CA GLN A 420 20.01 6.21 -3.71
C GLN A 420 21.03 7.35 -3.61
N ASP A 421 20.79 8.28 -2.68
CA ASP A 421 21.68 8.56 -1.54
C ASP A 421 21.18 9.85 -0.86
N SER A 422 20.53 9.69 0.29
CA SER A 422 20.50 10.76 1.28
C SER A 422 20.86 10.12 2.61
N GLY A 423 22.03 10.51 3.12
CA GLY A 423 22.41 10.27 4.50
C GLY A 423 21.28 10.68 5.44
N GLN A 424 21.20 9.99 6.58
CA GLN A 424 20.19 10.23 7.59
C GLN A 424 20.08 11.72 7.93
N PRO A 425 18.90 12.36 7.77
CA PRO A 425 18.73 13.74 8.15
C PRO A 425 18.67 13.82 9.68
N THR A 426 19.42 14.74 10.26
CA THR A 426 19.25 15.11 11.67
C THR A 426 17.93 15.84 11.87
N GLU A 427 17.35 15.82 13.08
CA GLU A 427 16.06 16.46 13.40
C GLU A 427 16.00 17.95 13.00
N GLU A 428 17.15 18.61 12.89
CA GLU A 428 17.27 20.02 12.49
C GLU A 428 17.12 20.25 10.97
N GLN A 429 17.41 19.25 10.14
CA GLN A 429 17.30 19.33 8.67
C GLN A 429 15.85 19.11 8.20
N ILE A 430 15.09 18.28 8.91
CA ILE A 430 13.65 18.06 8.69
C ILE A 430 12.85 19.35 8.96
N LEU A 431 13.34 20.22 9.85
CA LEU A 431 12.70 21.50 10.15
C LEU A 431 12.92 22.56 9.06
N LYS A 432 14.05 22.49 8.32
CA LYS A 432 14.41 23.47 7.28
C LYS A 432 13.76 23.20 5.93
N GLU A 433 13.54 21.95 5.53
CA GLU A 433 12.83 21.64 4.27
C GLU A 433 11.35 22.05 4.30
N ASN A 434 10.73 22.03 5.50
CA ASN A 434 9.36 22.51 5.70
C ASN A 434 9.21 24.04 5.61
N GLN A 435 10.31 24.82 5.65
CA GLN A 435 10.29 26.28 5.48
C GLN A 435 10.23 26.69 4.00
N VAL A 436 10.85 25.92 3.09
CA VAL A 436 10.92 26.28 1.65
C VAL A 436 9.57 26.10 0.97
N HIS A 437 8.77 25.12 1.40
CA HIS A 437 7.41 24.91 0.88
C HIS A 437 6.39 25.97 1.34
N ALA A 438 6.69 26.74 2.39
CA ALA A 438 5.81 27.80 2.91
C ALA A 438 5.89 29.12 2.12
N LEU A 439 6.90 29.30 1.26
CA LEU A 439 7.13 30.55 0.50
C LEU A 439 6.57 30.52 -0.93
N ALA A 440 6.13 29.37 -1.45
CA ALA A 440 5.63 29.24 -2.82
C ALA A 440 4.11 29.39 -2.99
N THR A 441 3.35 29.65 -1.92
CA THR A 441 1.87 29.80 -1.97
C THR A 441 1.36 31.15 -1.45
N LYS A 442 2.20 32.19 -1.46
CA LYS A 442 1.79 33.55 -1.09
C LYS A 442 2.20 34.57 -2.16
N GLU A 443 1.51 34.56 -3.29
CA GLU A 443 1.26 35.81 -4.03
C GLU A 443 -0.17 35.84 -4.55
N HIS A 444 -0.79 37.02 -4.39
CA HIS A 444 -2.10 37.47 -4.88
C HIS A 444 -3.33 37.19 -4.00
N ARG A 445 -3.50 38.02 -2.97
CA ARG A 445 -4.62 38.99 -2.88
C ARG A 445 -4.41 39.97 -1.74
N HIS A 446 -4.32 41.26 -2.06
CA HIS A 446 -4.34 42.34 -1.09
C HIS A 446 -5.72 42.48 -0.43
N PRO A 447 -5.78 42.85 0.86
CA PRO A 447 -7.01 43.14 1.58
C PRO A 447 -7.26 44.66 1.65
N SER A 448 -8.52 45.08 1.69
CA SER A 448 -8.90 46.38 2.25
C SER A 448 -9.86 46.15 3.41
N GLY A 449 -9.30 46.22 4.61
CA GLY A 449 -10.00 46.27 5.87
C GLY A 449 -10.31 47.70 6.28
N THR A 450 -11.47 47.84 6.88
CA THR A 450 -12.07 48.98 7.57
C THR A 450 -11.24 49.48 8.76
N LEU A 451 -11.48 50.74 9.17
CA LEU A 451 -11.55 51.32 10.54
C LEU A 451 -11.29 52.83 10.38
N SER A 452 -11.90 53.80 11.05
CA SER A 452 -12.76 53.95 12.23
C SER A 452 -13.32 55.41 12.11
N THR A 453 -14.48 55.84 12.62
CA THR A 453 -14.75 56.26 14.01
C THR A 453 -16.10 57.03 14.03
N ALA A 454 -16.79 56.95 15.16
CA ALA A 454 -17.59 57.99 15.84
C ALA A 454 -19.00 58.42 15.35
N CYS A 455 -19.93 58.25 16.31
CA CYS A 455 -20.97 59.15 16.79
C CYS A 455 -22.13 59.69 15.92
N GLU A 456 -23.31 59.54 16.55
CA GLU A 456 -24.43 60.47 16.64
C GLU A 456 -25.48 60.57 15.52
N SER A 457 -26.68 60.11 15.93
CA SER A 457 -27.99 60.77 15.78
C SER A 457 -28.63 60.90 14.38
N GLY A 458 -29.94 60.60 14.33
CA GLY A 458 -30.84 61.26 13.40
C GLY A 458 -31.63 60.36 12.45
N SER A 459 -32.87 60.10 12.84
CA SER A 459 -34.05 60.26 11.96
C SER A 459 -34.29 59.27 10.80
N SER A 460 -35.35 58.47 10.94
CA SER A 460 -36.28 58.05 9.88
C SER A 460 -36.81 59.28 9.08
N PRO A 461 -37.58 59.17 7.97
CA PRO A 461 -38.32 58.00 7.46
C PRO A 461 -38.42 57.84 5.91
N ALA A 462 -39.15 56.80 5.47
CA ALA A 462 -40.05 56.76 4.29
C ALA A 462 -39.42 56.94 2.90
N SER A 463 -39.96 56.48 1.76
CA SER A 463 -41.08 55.65 1.34
C SER A 463 -40.96 55.56 -0.20
N SER A 464 -41.58 54.53 -0.81
CA SER A 464 -41.99 54.49 -2.24
C SER A 464 -40.86 54.53 -3.29
N GLY A 465 -40.86 53.77 -4.38
CA GLY A 465 -41.95 53.19 -5.14
C GLY A 465 -41.66 53.46 -6.62
N LYS A 466 -42.19 52.58 -7.48
CA LYS A 466 -42.24 52.63 -8.96
C LYS A 466 -41.01 52.04 -9.66
N GLU A 467 -41.11 50.89 -10.33
CA GLU A 467 -41.98 50.47 -11.46
C GLU A 467 -41.45 50.96 -12.81
N LYS A 468 -41.65 50.07 -13.82
CA LYS A 468 -41.52 50.20 -15.28
C LYS A 468 -40.26 49.57 -15.86
N ASP A 469 -40.41 48.40 -16.48
CA ASP A 469 -40.86 48.17 -17.87
C ASP A 469 -39.61 48.04 -18.75
N MET A 470 -39.51 47.25 -19.81
CA MET A 470 -40.34 46.26 -20.49
C MET A 470 -39.46 45.78 -21.67
N LYS A 471 -39.90 44.71 -22.33
CA LYS A 471 -39.50 44.16 -23.64
C LYS A 471 -38.56 42.96 -23.54
N GLU A 472 -39.13 41.75 -23.58
CA GLU A 472 -39.59 41.05 -24.79
C GLU A 472 -38.50 40.92 -25.85
N SER A 473 -38.04 39.71 -26.12
CA SER A 473 -38.58 38.96 -27.27
C SER A 473 -37.94 37.56 -27.37
N VAL A 474 -38.84 36.56 -27.50
CA VAL A 474 -38.89 35.51 -28.56
C VAL A 474 -37.59 34.69 -28.79
N GLY A 475 -37.56 33.35 -28.78
CA GLY A 475 -38.59 32.31 -28.73
C GLY A 475 -38.07 31.00 -29.34
N ARG A 476 -38.08 29.92 -28.53
CA ARG A 476 -38.55 28.55 -28.90
C ARG A 476 -37.71 27.73 -29.94
N PRO A 477 -37.95 26.42 -30.15
CA PRO A 477 -37.29 25.35 -29.38
C PRO A 477 -36.84 24.13 -30.27
N TRP A 478 -36.53 22.98 -29.62
CA TRP A 478 -36.51 21.59 -30.17
C TRP A 478 -35.28 21.20 -31.06
N SER A 479 -34.66 20.00 -31.04
CA SER A 479 -34.96 18.67 -30.51
C SER A 479 -33.68 17.80 -30.38
N ARG A 480 -33.71 16.84 -29.44
CA ARG A 480 -33.23 15.44 -29.46
C ARG A 480 -32.05 15.00 -30.38
N GLY A 481 -31.04 14.40 -29.76
CA GLY A 481 -30.15 13.39 -30.36
C GLY A 481 -29.57 12.45 -29.29
N ARG A 482 -29.86 11.15 -29.39
CA ARG A 482 -29.42 10.06 -28.49
C ARG A 482 -27.96 9.68 -28.72
N GLY A 483 -27.27 9.16 -27.70
CA GLY A 483 -25.96 8.51 -27.91
C GLY A 483 -25.28 7.91 -26.68
N ARG A 484 -25.79 6.77 -26.21
CA ARG A 484 -25.08 5.63 -25.55
C ARG A 484 -24.20 5.91 -24.31
N GLY A 485 -24.77 5.59 -23.14
CA GLY A 485 -24.01 5.31 -21.91
C GLY A 485 -23.38 3.90 -21.93
N GLY A 486 -22.12 3.83 -21.52
CA GLY A 486 -21.41 2.58 -21.23
C GLY A 486 -21.69 2.13 -19.80
N VAL A 487 -22.39 1.00 -19.67
CA VAL A 487 -22.65 0.29 -18.42
C VAL A 487 -21.40 -0.49 -18.03
N TRP A 488 -20.73 -0.09 -16.95
CA TRP A 488 -19.70 -0.92 -16.30
C TRP A 488 -20.39 -1.96 -15.41
N ARG A 489 -20.20 -3.23 -15.75
CA ARG A 489 -20.73 -4.38 -14.99
C ARG A 489 -19.88 -4.59 -13.74
N GLY A 490 -20.42 -4.24 -12.58
CA GLY A 490 -19.98 -4.79 -11.31
C GLY A 490 -20.24 -6.29 -11.25
N GLY A 491 -19.21 -7.06 -10.92
CA GLY A 491 -19.31 -8.50 -10.65
C GLY A 491 -20.18 -8.73 -9.42
N ARG A 492 -21.42 -9.16 -9.65
CA ARG A 492 -22.38 -9.54 -8.61
C ARG A 492 -21.97 -10.92 -8.06
N TRP A 493 -21.54 -10.94 -6.80
CA TRP A 493 -21.48 -12.14 -5.98
C TRP A 493 -22.87 -12.76 -5.85
N ARG A 494 -23.03 -14.04 -6.22
CA ARG A 494 -24.21 -14.84 -5.90
C ARG A 494 -23.77 -16.06 -5.09
N GLY A 495 -24.02 -16.01 -3.78
CA GLY A 495 -24.02 -17.20 -2.93
C GLY A 495 -25.13 -18.15 -3.39
N ARG A 496 -24.77 -19.41 -3.68
CA ARG A 496 -25.73 -20.49 -3.86
C ARG A 496 -26.04 -21.11 -2.49
N GLY A 497 -27.09 -20.62 -1.84
CA GLY A 497 -27.80 -21.40 -0.84
C GLY A 497 -28.68 -22.45 -1.54
N ARG A 498 -28.35 -23.73 -1.42
CA ARG A 498 -29.30 -24.81 -1.71
C ARG A 498 -30.02 -25.16 -0.41
N GLY A 499 -31.27 -24.75 -0.32
CA GLY A 499 -32.19 -25.22 0.69
C GLY A 499 -33.62 -25.18 0.15
N ARG A 500 -34.19 -26.36 -0.08
CA ARG A 500 -35.56 -26.78 0.27
C ARG A 500 -36.07 -27.89 -0.65
N GLY A 501 -36.65 -28.90 -0.02
CA GLY A 501 -37.53 -29.87 -0.64
C GLY A 501 -38.17 -30.73 0.45
N ARG A 502 -39.24 -30.21 1.06
CA ARG A 502 -40.18 -31.02 1.85
C ARG A 502 -40.93 -31.94 0.87
N GLY A 503 -40.98 -33.23 1.17
CA GLY A 503 -41.98 -34.15 0.65
C GLY A 503 -42.74 -34.71 1.85
N ALA A 504 -44.04 -34.49 1.88
CA ALA A 504 -44.97 -35.16 2.77
C ALA A 504 -45.47 -36.47 2.13
N ASP A 505 -45.98 -37.34 3.01
CA ASP A 505 -46.90 -38.46 2.82
C ASP A 505 -46.39 -39.92 2.90
N LEU A 506 -47.25 -40.68 3.58
CA LEU A 506 -47.33 -42.13 3.84
C LEU A 506 -46.47 -42.61 5.04
N GLY A 507 -46.97 -43.25 6.09
CA GLY A 507 -48.26 -43.86 6.38
C GLY A 507 -48.02 -45.02 7.37
N VAL A 508 -48.92 -45.14 8.36
CA VAL A 508 -49.01 -46.18 9.43
C VAL A 508 -48.05 -46.02 10.61
#